data_AF-A0A9E2VLW6-F1
#
_entry.id   AF-A0A9E2VLW6-F1
#
_cell.length_a   1.000
_cell.length_b   1.000
_cell.length_c   1.000
_cell.angle_alpha   90.00
_cell.angle_beta   90.00
_cell.angle_gamma   90.00
#
_symmetry.space_group_name_H-M   'P 1'
#
loop_
_entity.id
_entity.type
_entity.pdbx_description
1 polymer ?
#
loop_
_entity_poly.entity_id
_entity_poly.type
_entity_poly.pdbx_seq_one_letter_code
_entity_poly.pdbx_strand_id
1 'polypeptide(L)' 'MKHEQKVVEQPRPFTPGITKGMVRQHAYELYRDKLMHERLTLEDWVLAEKDLVASREAEELLQR' A
#
# COMPACT_ATOMS: atom_id res chain seq x y z
N MET A 1 -9.19 -23.15 4.71
CA MET A 1 -9.55 -22.19 5.78
C MET A 1 -9.80 -20.85 5.11
N LYS A 2 -10.96 -20.21 5.28
CA LYS A 2 -11.14 -18.83 4.81
C LYS A 2 -10.29 -17.97 5.73
N HIS A 3 -9.19 -17.40 5.23
CA HIS A 3 -8.54 -16.30 5.93
C HIS A 3 -9.55 -15.16 5.92
N GLU A 4 -10.28 -14.98 7.02
CA GLU A 4 -10.97 -13.73 7.30
C GLU A 4 -9.88 -12.67 7.27
N GLN A 5 -9.73 -12.00 6.13
CA GLN A 5 -8.80 -10.91 5.96
C GLN A 5 -9.31 -9.80 6.87
N LYS A 6 -8.80 -9.77 8.10
CA LYS A 6 -9.20 -8.77 9.08
C LYS A 6 -8.88 -7.41 8.47
N VAL A 7 -9.92 -6.62 8.33
CA VAL A 7 -9.79 -5.19 8.12
C VAL A 7 -8.98 -4.65 9.28
N VAL A 8 -7.87 -3.99 8.97
CA VAL A 8 -6.98 -3.42 9.98
C VAL A 8 -6.69 -1.97 9.67
N GLU A 9 -6.42 -1.22 10.74
CA GLU A 9 -5.79 0.09 10.59
C GLU A 9 -4.44 -0.03 9.92
N GLN A 10 -4.04 1.02 9.20
CA GLN A 10 -2.79 1.04 8.47
C GLN A 10 -1.59 0.76 9.40
N PRO A 11 -0.81 -0.30 9.12
CA PRO A 11 0.36 -0.65 9.91
C PRO A 11 1.48 0.40 9.76
N ARG A 12 2.52 0.27 10.59
CA ARG A 12 3.76 1.04 10.33
C ARG A 12 4.44 0.44 9.09
N PRO A 13 4.89 1.28 8.13
CA PRO A 13 5.67 0.80 6.99
C PRO A 13 6.92 0.07 7.45
N PHE A 14 7.34 -0.93 6.69
CA PHE A 14 8.55 -1.71 6.94
C PHE A 14 9.77 -1.12 6.23
N THR A 15 9.55 -0.44 5.12
CA THR A 15 10.59 0.11 4.25
C THR A 15 11.12 1.43 4.81
N PRO A 16 12.44 1.55 5.09
CA PRO A 16 13.04 2.81 5.49
C PRO A 16 12.79 3.92 4.47
N GLY A 17 12.50 5.14 4.94
CA GLY A 17 12.19 6.27 4.07
C GLY A 17 10.76 6.29 3.52
N ILE A 18 9.96 5.24 3.73
CA ILE A 18 8.54 5.23 3.43
C ILE A 18 7.73 5.61 4.67
N THR A 19 6.78 6.54 4.51
CA THR A 19 5.92 7.01 5.61
C THR A 19 4.50 6.46 5.50
N LYS A 20 3.76 6.44 6.62
CA LYS A 20 2.33 6.07 6.62
C LYS A 20 1.51 6.93 5.65
N GLY A 21 1.79 8.23 5.57
CA GLY A 21 1.06 9.12 4.66
C GLY A 21 1.23 8.70 3.20
N MET A 22 2.46 8.35 2.81
CA MET A 22 2.77 7.90 1.46
C MET A 22 2.08 6.59 1.11
N VAL A 23 2.18 5.58 1.97
CA VAL A 23 1.49 4.29 1.74
C VAL A 23 -0.03 4.47 1.69
N ARG A 24 -0.59 5.40 2.49
CA ARG A 24 -2.04 5.67 2.48
C ARG A 24 -2.50 6.29 1.18
N GLN A 25 -1.79 7.32 0.74
CA GLN A 25 -2.10 7.98 -0.51
C GLN A 25 -2.02 6.98 -1.67
N HIS A 26 -0.93 6.22 -1.74
CA HIS A 26 -0.73 5.21 -2.78
C HIS A 26 -1.81 4.12 -2.75
N ALA A 27 -2.17 3.62 -1.56
CA ALA A 27 -3.24 2.64 -1.41
C ALA A 27 -4.61 3.19 -1.84
N TYR A 28 -4.89 4.47 -1.64
CA TYR A 28 -6.14 5.10 -2.05
C TYR A 28 -6.24 5.28 -3.57
N GLU A 29 -5.10 5.44 -4.22
CA GLU A 29 -5.00 5.46 -5.68
C GLU A 29 -5.15 4.04 -6.25
N LEU A 30 -4.46 3.06 -5.66
CA LEU A 30 -4.43 1.67 -6.12
C LEU A 30 -5.75 0.92 -5.89
N TYR A 31 -6.42 1.16 -4.76
CA TYR A 31 -7.62 0.44 -4.34
C TYR A 31 -8.88 1.32 -4.33
N ARG A 32 -8.93 2.37 -5.16
CA ARG A 32 -10.06 3.33 -5.20
C ARG A 32 -11.43 2.64 -5.25
N ASP A 33 -11.58 1.67 -6.16
CA ASP A 33 -12.85 0.97 -6.35
C ASP A 33 -13.21 0.07 -5.16
N LYS A 34 -12.20 -0.62 -4.59
CA LYS A 34 -12.38 -1.47 -3.41
C LYS A 34 -12.77 -0.65 -2.19
N LEU A 35 -12.13 0.51 -1.99
CA LEU A 35 -12.37 1.42 -0.87
C LEU A 35 -13.79 2.02 -0.85
N MET A 36 -14.49 2.03 -1.98
CA MET A 36 -15.90 2.47 -2.02
C MET A 36 -16.84 1.48 -1.30
N HIS A 37 -16.44 0.22 -1.19
CA HIS A 37 -17.29 -0.85 -0.68
C HIS A 37 -16.72 -1.53 0.57
N GLU A 38 -15.40 -1.55 0.71
CA GLU A 38 -14.68 -2.31 1.72
C GLU A 38 -13.50 -1.52 2.29
N ARG A 39 -13.05 -1.90 3.48
CA ARG A 39 -11.83 -1.36 4.08
C ARG A 39 -10.64 -2.25 3.72
N LEU A 40 -9.44 -1.69 3.76
CA LEU A 40 -8.21 -2.42 3.43
C LEU A 40 -7.84 -3.45 4.51
N THR A 41 -7.37 -4.58 4.02
CA THR A 41 -6.84 -5.69 4.81
C THR A 41 -5.34 -5.48 5.06
N LEU A 42 -4.75 -6.28 5.95
CA LEU A 42 -3.30 -6.22 6.18
C LEU A 42 -2.52 -6.47 4.89
N GLU A 43 -2.99 -7.41 4.07
CA GLU A 43 -2.36 -7.75 2.81
C GLU A 43 -2.41 -6.59 1.82
N ASP A 44 -3.56 -5.91 1.69
CA ASP A 44 -3.68 -4.72 0.84
C ASP A 44 -2.70 -3.62 1.26
N TRP A 45 -2.52 -3.39 2.57
CA TRP A 45 -1.55 -2.41 3.06
C TRP A 45 -0.12 -2.77 2.69
N VAL A 46 0.25 -4.05 2.82
CA VAL A 46 1.59 -4.55 2.46
C VAL A 46 1.81 -4.47 0.95
N LEU A 47 0.80 -4.78 0.14
CA LEU A 47 0.87 -4.68 -1.31
C LEU A 47 1.00 -3.23 -1.77
N ALA A 48 0.24 -2.30 -1.18
CA ALA A 48 0.38 -0.87 -1.48
C ALA A 48 1.78 -0.34 -1.14
N GLU A 49 2.38 -0.77 -0.01
CA GLU A 49 3.74 -0.38 0.32
C GLU A 49 4.76 -0.91 -0.69
N LYS A 50 4.65 -2.19 -1.08
CA LYS A 50 5.55 -2.79 -2.08
C LYS A 50 5.45 -2.10 -3.43
N ASP A 51 4.23 -1.80 -3.87
CA ASP A 51 3.99 -1.14 -5.15
C ASP A 51 4.56 0.29 -5.15
N LEU A 52 4.38 1.04 -4.05
CA LEU A 52 4.98 2.37 -3.87
C LEU A 52 6.52 2.33 -3.93
N VAL A 53 7.15 1.31 -3.36
CA VAL A 53 8.61 1.16 -3.42
C VAL A 53 9.04 0.88 -4.86
N ALA A 54 8.37 -0.06 -5.53
CA ALA A 54 8.65 -0.40 -6.91
C ALA A 54 8.47 0.79 -7.86
N SER A 55 7.44 1.61 -7.65
CA SER A 55 7.20 2.81 -8.48
C SER A 55 8.33 3.83 -8.32
N ARG A 56 8.82 4.03 -7.09
CA ARG A 56 9.95 4.94 -6.81
C ARG A 56 11.27 4.42 -7.38
N GLU A 57 11.54 3.13 -7.26
CA GLU A 57 12.72 2.51 -7.86
C GLU A 57 12.69 2.64 -9.40
N ALA A 58 11.51 2.45 -10.01
CA ALA A 58 11.33 2.64 -11.45
C ALA A 58 11.53 4.11 -11.88
N GLU A 59 11.01 5.07 -11.12
CA GLU A 59 11.24 6.50 -11.36
C GLU A 59 12.73 6.87 -11.29
N GLU A 60 13.46 6.32 -10.30
CA GLU A 60 14.90 6.56 -10.17
C GLU A 60 15.69 5.99 -11.36
N LEU A 61 15.33 4.80 -11.85
CA LEU A 61 15.96 4.19 -13.01
C LEU A 61 15.74 5.01 -14.29
N LEU A 62 14.58 5.65 -14.45
CA LEU A 62 14.27 6.49 -15.61
C LEU A 62 15.02 7.83 -15.62
N GLN A 63 15.54 8.27 -14.46
CA GLN A 63 16.25 9.54 -14.32
C GLN A 63 17.78 9.40 -14.47
N ARG A 64 18.29 8.20 -14.78
CA ARG A 64 19.71 7.90 -15.02
C ARG A 64 20.00 7.74 -16.51
#